data_AF-A0A7K0CVG3-F1
#
_entry.id   AF-A0A7K0CVG3-F1
#
_cell.length_a   1.000
_cell.length_b   1.000
_cell.length_c   1.000
_cell.angle_alpha   90.00
_cell.angle_beta   90.00
_cell.angle_gamma   90.00
#
_symmetry.space_group_name_H-M   'P 1'
#
loop_
_entity.id
_entity.type
_entity.pdbx_description
1 polymer ?
#
loop_
_entity_poly.entity_id
_entity_poly.type
_entity_poly.pdbx_seq_one_letter_code
_entity_poly.pdbx_strand_id
1 'polypeptide(L)'
;MVDDVEKRWHDPGMYRHAAGYCVGVLIVAGLLFLAVDEWAGRRETCAQSPRTFCDGTSQAAILGGPGLVLVIGTVGAFVTTYRVWRQRRAWPIWQGAGWFLMVVTLAYLSIGTGSVMS
;
A
#
# COMPACT_ATOMS: atom_id res chain seq x y z
N MET A 1 -20.07 15.77 -33.78
CA MET A 1 -18.78 16.19 -33.23
C MET A 1 -19.04 16.41 -31.76
N VAL A 2 -18.73 15.40 -30.93
CA VAL A 2 -18.78 15.58 -29.48
C VAL A 2 -17.69 16.61 -29.19
N ASP A 3 -18.00 17.68 -28.49
CA ASP A 3 -16.96 18.55 -27.96
C ASP A 3 -16.04 17.68 -27.11
N ASP A 4 -14.89 17.28 -27.67
CA ASP A 4 -13.72 16.88 -26.92
C ASP A 4 -13.24 18.14 -26.21
N VAL A 5 -14.04 18.58 -25.23
CA VAL A 5 -13.67 19.49 -24.16
C VAL A 5 -12.33 18.97 -23.72
N GLU A 6 -11.28 19.74 -24.01
CA GLU A 6 -9.94 19.51 -23.55
C GLU A 6 -10.01 19.26 -22.05
N LYS A 7 -10.08 17.97 -21.70
CA LYS A 7 -10.22 17.48 -20.34
C LYS A 7 -8.83 17.64 -19.79
N ARG A 8 -8.49 18.89 -19.47
CA ARG A 8 -7.21 19.33 -18.98
C ARG A 8 -7.13 18.86 -17.54
N TRP A 9 -6.96 17.54 -17.37
CA TRP A 9 -6.69 16.88 -16.09
C TRP A 9 -5.25 17.12 -15.62
N HIS A 10 -4.57 18.06 -16.26
CA HIS A 10 -3.20 18.42 -15.96
C HIS A 10 -3.18 19.38 -14.77
N ASP A 11 -3.36 18.81 -13.58
CA ASP A 11 -3.21 19.50 -12.30
C ASP A 11 -1.94 18.98 -11.60
N PRO A 12 -0.78 19.62 -11.81
CA PRO A 12 0.49 19.16 -11.25
C PRO A 12 0.51 19.24 -9.71
N GLY A 13 -0.28 20.12 -9.11
CA GLY A 13 -0.42 20.21 -7.66
C GLY A 13 -1.11 18.96 -7.10
N MET A 14 -2.24 18.57 -7.70
CA MET A 14 -2.96 17.38 -7.28
C MET A 14 -2.18 16.09 -7.55
N TYR A 15 -1.42 16.02 -8.64
CA TYR A 15 -0.50 14.92 -8.89
C TYR A 15 0.55 14.79 -7.78
N ARG A 16 1.19 15.89 -7.35
CA ARG A 16 2.17 15.86 -6.25
C ARG A 16 1.54 15.41 -4.93
N HIS A 17 0.30 15.80 -4.65
CA HIS A 17 -0.42 15.31 -3.47
C HIS A 17 -0.73 13.81 -3.53
N ALA A 18 -1.19 13.32 -4.68
CA ALA A 18 -1.47 11.91 -4.88
C ALA A 18 -0.17 11.07 -4.80
N ALA A 19 0.90 11.53 -5.45
CA ALA A 19 2.21 10.91 -5.38
C ALA A 19 2.77 10.90 -3.95
N GLY A 20 2.69 12.02 -3.24
CA GLY A 20 3.11 12.13 -1.85
C GLY A 20 2.30 11.22 -0.93
N TYR A 21 1.00 11.06 -1.18
CA TYR A 21 0.16 10.12 -0.46
C TYR A 21 0.62 8.67 -0.67
N CYS A 22 0.81 8.25 -1.92
CA CYS A 22 1.31 6.90 -2.22
C CYS A 22 2.68 6.66 -1.58
N VAL A 23 3.62 7.60 -1.73
CA VAL A 23 4.95 7.50 -1.12
C VAL A 23 4.85 7.40 0.40
N GLY A 24 4.00 8.21 1.05
CA GLY A 24 3.78 8.15 2.49
C GLY A 24 3.26 6.80 2.95
N VAL A 25 2.26 6.23 2.26
CA VAL A 25 1.72 4.90 2.56
C VAL A 25 2.81 3.83 2.41
N LEU A 26 3.59 3.87 1.33
CA LEU A 26 4.68 2.92 1.09
C LEU A 26 5.79 3.03 2.13
N ILE A 27 6.17 4.24 2.54
CA ILE A 27 7.17 4.46 3.60
C ILE A 27 6.66 3.87 4.92
N VAL A 28 5.42 4.16 5.31
CA VAL A 28 4.85 3.64 6.55
C VAL A 28 4.77 2.11 6.53
N ALA A 29 4.31 1.52 5.42
CA ALA A 29 4.27 0.08 5.26
C ALA A 29 5.68 -0.55 5.32
N GLY A 30 6.66 0.05 4.64
CA GLY A 30 8.05 -0.42 4.65
C GLY A 30 8.71 -0.31 6.03
N LEU A 31 8.51 0.79 6.74
CA LEU A 31 9.04 0.96 8.10
C LEU A 31 8.42 -0.04 9.08
N LEU A 32 7.11 -0.29 8.98
CA LEU A 32 6.47 -1.33 9.79
C LEU A 32 6.99 -2.71 9.44
N PHE A 33 7.22 -3.00 8.16
CA PHE A 33 7.80 -4.28 7.75
C PHE A 33 9.17 -4.48 8.40
N LEU A 34 10.07 -3.49 8.30
CA LEU A 34 11.40 -3.54 8.90
C LEU A 34 11.34 -3.67 10.42
N ALA A 35 10.45 -2.94 11.09
CA ALA A 35 10.30 -3.00 12.53
C ALA A 35 9.80 -4.38 13.00
N VAL A 36 8.85 -4.98 12.27
CA VAL A 36 8.33 -6.33 12.57
C VAL A 36 9.37 -7.40 12.28
N ASP A 37 10.12 -7.28 11.18
CA ASP A 37 11.21 -8.18 10.82
C ASP A 37 12.33 -8.16 11.88
N GLU A 38 12.76 -6.97 12.30
CA GLU A 38 13.73 -6.82 13.36
C GLU A 38 13.23 -7.37 14.70
N TRP A 39 11.96 -7.14 15.04
CA TRP A 39 11.34 -7.71 16.24
C TRP A 39 11.30 -9.25 16.18
N ALA A 40 10.96 -9.82 15.02
CA ALA A 40 10.91 -11.26 14.81
C ALA A 40 12.32 -11.89 14.89
N GLY A 41 13.34 -11.24 14.29
CA GLY A 41 14.73 -11.70 14.34
C GLY A 41 15.34 -11.65 15.76
N ARG A 42 14.84 -10.75 16.63
CA ARG A 42 15.27 -10.65 18.03
C ARG A 42 14.60 -11.67 18.96
N ARG A 43 13.61 -12.46 18.51
CA ARG A 43 12.97 -13.49 19.34
C ARG A 43 13.90 -14.68 19.57
N GLU A 44 14.13 -15.03 20.84
CA GLU A 44 14.91 -16.21 21.25
C GLU A 44 14.38 -17.52 20.65
N THR A 45 13.06 -17.64 20.46
CA THR A 45 12.40 -18.79 19.83
C THR A 45 12.82 -19.01 18.38
N CYS A 46 13.33 -17.96 17.71
CA CYS A 46 13.78 -17.97 16.33
C CYS A 46 15.32 -17.99 16.22
N ALA A 47 16.05 -17.87 17.35
CA ALA A 47 17.51 -17.72 17.36
C ALA A 47 18.28 -18.95 16.82
N GLN A 48 17.64 -20.12 16.77
CA GLN A 48 18.21 -21.36 16.25
C GLN A 48 17.82 -21.64 14.77
N SER A 49 16.92 -20.83 14.20
CA SER A 49 16.36 -21.08 12.87
C SER A 49 16.91 -20.09 11.83
N PRO A 50 17.44 -20.57 10.69
CA PRO A 50 18.00 -19.71 9.64
C PRO A 50 16.94 -19.04 8.74
N ARG A 51 15.64 -19.15 9.06
CA ARG A 51 14.52 -18.66 8.23
C ARG A 51 13.92 -17.42 8.87
N THR A 52 13.63 -16.38 8.09
CA THR A 52 12.89 -15.19 8.57
C THR A 52 11.46 -15.53 9.04
N PHE A 53 10.87 -16.61 8.51
CA PHE A 53 9.51 -17.07 8.82
C PHE A 53 9.52 -18.30 9.75
N CYS A 54 10.05 -18.13 10.96
CA CYS A 54 10.25 -19.23 11.93
C CYS A 54 8.96 -19.79 12.54
N ASP A 55 8.00 -18.93 12.89
CA ASP A 55 6.76 -19.31 13.57
C ASP A 55 5.52 -18.63 12.95
N GLY A 56 4.34 -19.18 13.24
CA GLY A 56 3.08 -18.64 12.74
C GLY A 56 2.79 -17.22 13.23
N THR A 57 3.33 -16.83 14.40
CA THR A 57 3.19 -15.46 14.92
C THR A 57 4.00 -14.45 14.13
N SER A 58 5.25 -14.75 13.77
CA SER A 58 6.09 -13.87 12.96
C SER A 58 5.55 -13.79 11.53
N GLN A 59 5.10 -14.93 10.96
CA GLN A 59 4.41 -14.93 9.68
C GLN A 59 3.17 -14.02 9.68
N ALA A 60 2.31 -14.15 10.70
CA ALA A 60 1.11 -13.33 10.83
C ALA A 60 1.43 -11.86 11.09
N ALA A 61 2.47 -11.55 11.86
CA ALA A 61 2.88 -10.17 12.14
C ALA A 61 3.45 -9.49 10.88
N ILE A 62 4.34 -10.19 10.16
CA ILE A 62 4.98 -9.70 8.93
C ILE A 62 3.90 -9.49 7.87
N LEU A 63 2.99 -10.43 7.64
CA LEU A 63 1.90 -10.25 6.67
C LEU A 63 0.87 -9.21 7.13
N GLY A 64 0.48 -9.26 8.40
CA GLY A 64 -0.63 -8.49 8.94
C GLY A 64 -0.34 -7.00 9.06
N GLY A 65 0.81 -6.61 9.65
CA GLY A 65 1.09 -5.21 9.96
C GLY A 65 1.18 -4.32 8.71
N PRO A 66 2.18 -4.52 7.84
CA PRO A 66 2.31 -3.80 6.57
C PRO A 66 1.12 -4.01 5.64
N GLY A 67 0.54 -5.21 5.59
CA GLY A 67 -0.63 -5.52 4.77
C GLY A 67 -1.84 -4.67 5.14
N LEU A 68 -2.12 -4.50 6.44
CA LEU A 68 -3.22 -3.66 6.91
C LEU A 68 -3.02 -2.19 6.52
N VAL A 69 -1.79 -1.68 6.60
CA VAL A 69 -1.48 -0.30 6.18
C VAL A 69 -1.71 -0.12 4.68
N LEU A 70 -1.28 -1.07 3.86
CA LEU A 70 -1.49 -1.02 2.41
C LEU A 70 -2.99 -1.08 2.05
N VAL A 71 -3.79 -1.92 2.74
CA VAL A 71 -5.24 -1.98 2.57
C VAL A 71 -5.90 -0.65 2.96
N ILE A 72 -5.55 -0.10 4.13
CA ILE A 72 -6.10 1.18 4.60
C ILE A 72 -5.70 2.32 3.63
N GLY A 73 -4.46 2.33 3.15
CA GLY A 73 -3.98 3.29 2.15
C GLY A 73 -4.74 3.17 0.82
N THR A 74 -5.01 1.95 0.37
CA THR A 74 -5.81 1.70 -0.84
C THR A 74 -7.24 2.23 -0.67
N VAL A 75 -7.91 1.89 0.44
CA VAL A 75 -9.27 2.38 0.74
C VAL A 75 -9.27 3.90 0.85
N GLY A 76 -8.29 4.48 1.54
CA GLY A 76 -8.13 5.93 1.67
C GLY A 76 -8.02 6.63 0.32
N ALA A 77 -7.24 6.08 -0.62
CA ALA A 77 -7.11 6.59 -1.98
C ALA A 77 -8.44 6.58 -2.75
N PHE A 78 -9.24 5.52 -2.64
CA PHE A 78 -10.58 5.46 -3.25
C PHE A 78 -11.57 6.43 -2.59
N VAL A 79 -11.52 6.58 -1.26
CA VAL A 79 -12.33 7.59 -0.56
C VAL A 79 -11.97 9.00 -1.02
N THR A 80 -10.68 9.33 -1.17
CA THR A 80 -10.27 10.62 -1.73
C THR A 80 -10.71 10.79 -3.18
N THR A 81 -10.67 9.72 -4.00
CA THR A 81 -11.21 9.74 -5.37
C THR A 81 -12.68 10.13 -5.36
N TYR A 82 -13.49 9.51 -4.49
CA TYR A 82 -14.91 9.82 -4.35
C TYR A 82 -15.13 11.27 -3.89
N ARG A 83 -14.37 11.75 -2.91
CA ARG A 83 -14.46 13.14 -2.42
C ARG A 83 -14.13 14.15 -3.52
N VAL A 84 -13.07 13.91 -4.29
CA VAL A 84 -12.63 14.78 -5.40
C VAL A 84 -13.64 14.76 -6.55
N TRP A 85 -14.24 13.60 -6.83
CA TRP A 85 -15.35 13.48 -7.77
C TRP A 85 -16.56 14.31 -7.35
N ARG A 86 -16.97 14.24 -6.07
CA ARG A 86 -18.06 15.06 -5.51
C ARG A 86 -17.76 16.57 -5.61
N GLN A 87 -16.50 16.97 -5.57
CA GLN A 87 -16.06 18.36 -5.72
C GLN A 87 -15.87 18.80 -7.18
N ARG A 88 -16.19 17.94 -8.17
CA ARG A 88 -15.96 18.19 -9.61
C ARG A 88 -14.51 18.52 -9.97
N ARG A 89 -13.55 18.05 -9.17
CA ARG A 89 -12.10 18.20 -9.43
C ARG A 89 -11.56 17.03 -10.26
N ALA A 90 -10.26 17.04 -10.60
CA ALA A 90 -9.61 16.00 -11.41
C ALA A 90 -9.46 14.65 -10.69
N TRP A 91 -10.58 13.93 -10.57
CA TRP A 91 -10.70 12.61 -9.95
C TRP A 91 -9.87 11.49 -10.60
N PRO A 92 -9.54 11.48 -11.91
CA PRO A 92 -8.77 10.37 -12.49
C PRO A 92 -7.38 10.20 -11.89
N ILE A 93 -6.75 11.30 -11.41
CA ILE A 93 -5.43 11.26 -10.76
C ILE A 93 -5.47 10.40 -9.49
N TRP A 94 -6.48 10.65 -8.63
CA TRP A 94 -6.67 9.89 -7.40
C TRP A 94 -7.12 8.45 -7.66
N GLN A 95 -7.87 8.23 -8.74
CA GLN A 95 -8.23 6.88 -9.15
C GLN A 95 -6.97 6.07 -9.50
N GLY A 96 -6.05 6.64 -10.30
CA GLY A 96 -4.78 6.00 -10.63
C GLY A 96 -3.93 5.68 -9.40
N ALA A 97 -3.89 6.58 -8.41
CA ALA A 97 -3.24 6.32 -7.13
C ALA A 97 -3.87 5.15 -6.36
N GLY A 98 -5.20 5.05 -6.37
CA GLY A 98 -5.94 3.92 -5.79
C GLY A 98 -5.63 2.59 -6.48
N TRP A 99 -5.63 2.56 -7.81
CA TRP A 99 -5.24 1.37 -8.59
C TRP A 99 -3.80 0.94 -8.31
N PHE A 100 -2.87 1.90 -8.25
CA PHE A 100 -1.47 1.63 -7.93
C PHE A 100 -1.32 0.98 -6.55
N LEU A 101 -1.90 1.58 -5.50
CA LEU A 101 -1.84 1.03 -4.15
C LEU A 101 -2.54 -0.34 -4.04
N MET A 102 -3.62 -0.54 -4.79
CA MET A 102 -4.30 -1.83 -4.86
C MET A 102 -3.39 -2.92 -5.45
N VAL A 103 -2.72 -2.64 -6.59
CA VAL A 103 -1.77 -3.59 -7.20
C VAL A 103 -0.62 -3.89 -6.24
N VAL A 104 -0.08 -2.88 -5.57
CA VAL A 104 0.97 -3.08 -4.56
C VAL A 104 0.49 -3.96 -3.40
N THR A 105 -0.72 -3.70 -2.90
CA THR A 105 -1.34 -4.49 -1.83
C THR A 105 -1.51 -5.95 -2.26
N LEU A 106 -2.02 -6.19 -3.47
CA LEU A 106 -2.20 -7.53 -4.00
C LEU A 106 -0.87 -8.24 -4.19
N ALA A 107 0.13 -7.58 -4.78
CA ALA A 107 1.47 -8.14 -4.95
C ALA A 107 2.09 -8.52 -3.60
N TYR A 108 1.99 -7.63 -2.60
CA TYR A 108 2.47 -7.88 -1.25
C TYR A 108 1.85 -9.14 -0.63
N LEU A 109 0.51 -9.24 -0.69
CA LEU A 109 -0.21 -10.39 -0.14
C LEU A 109 0.08 -11.68 -0.91
N SER A 110 0.17 -11.63 -2.25
CA SER A 110 0.49 -12.81 -3.07
C SER A 110 1.88 -13.36 -2.76
N ILE A 111 2.89 -12.48 -2.68
CA ILE A 111 4.27 -12.87 -2.38
C ILE A 111 4.37 -13.40 -0.94
N GLY A 112 3.80 -12.67 0.03
CA GLY A 112 3.86 -13.06 1.43
C GLY A 112 3.14 -14.38 1.70
N THR A 113 1.96 -14.58 1.10
CA THR A 113 1.20 -15.85 1.25
C THR A 113 1.95 -17.01 0.60
N GLY A 114 2.51 -16.81 -0.60
CA GLY A 114 3.34 -17.83 -1.26
C GLY A 114 4.57 -18.23 -0.44
N SER A 115 5.19 -17.26 0.25
CA SER A 115 6.36 -17.49 1.11
C SER A 115 6.03 -18.28 2.39
N VAL A 116 4.80 -18.15 2.91
CA VAL A 116 4.33 -18.89 4.09
C VAL A 116 3.95 -20.34 3.73
N MET A 117 3.50 -20.58 2.51
CA MET A 117 3.03 -21.90 2.07
C MET A 117 4.13 -22.81 1.49
N SER A 118 5.37 -22.32 1.36
CA SER A 118 6.53 -23.00 0.74
C SER A 118 7.58 -23.46 1.74
#